data_AF-A0A7W0Q9N3-F1
#
_entry.id   AF-A0A7W0Q9N3-F1
#
_cell.length_a   1.000
_cell.length_b   1.000
_cell.length_c   1.000
_cell.angle_alpha   90.00
_cell.angle_beta   90.00
_cell.angle_gamma   90.00
#
_symmetry.space_group_name_H-M   'P 1'
#
loop_
_entity.id
_entity.type
_entity.pdbx_description
1 polymer ?
#
loop_
_entity_poly.entity_id
_entity_poly.type
_entity_poly.pdbx_seq_one_letter_code
_entity_poly.pdbx_strand_id
1 'polypeptide(L)'
;MTVEIHVACRRDPAGLASLFNACRVARVAVTAPQTIRAWSPRARATLLLRERDVAAIVTLAARGTSDLACEYAELIARTFDGVVVIDGEVIELAANSALSPTELVATWTQLDQRVGAVLAEQARDRQNKRVAWALAHQSAAEHSTERDRSSV
;
A
#
# COMPACT_ATOMS: atom_id res chain seq x y z
N MET A 1 -3.91 -11.48 -4.67
CA MET A 1 -4.97 -10.47 -4.79
C MET A 1 -4.30 -9.10 -4.84
N THR A 2 -4.72 -8.25 -5.77
CA THR A 2 -4.29 -6.84 -5.83
C THR A 2 -5.38 -6.03 -5.16
N VAL A 3 -5.01 -5.09 -4.30
CA VAL A 3 -5.93 -4.15 -3.68
C VAL A 3 -5.78 -2.82 -4.40
N GLU A 4 -6.90 -2.22 -4.79
CA GLU A 4 -6.94 -0.88 -5.38
C GLU A 4 -7.41 0.11 -4.32
N ILE A 5 -6.58 1.12 -4.07
CA ILE A 5 -6.87 2.22 -3.16
C ILE A 5 -7.05 3.46 -4.02
N HIS A 6 -8.21 4.09 -3.93
CA HIS A 6 -8.49 5.32 -4.66
C HIS A 6 -8.45 6.51 -3.70
N VAL A 7 -7.78 7.59 -4.12
CA VAL A 7 -7.82 8.88 -3.44
C VAL A 7 -8.52 9.86 -4.37
N ALA A 8 -9.73 10.24 -4.00
CA ALA A 8 -10.50 11.26 -4.70
C ALA A 8 -10.03 12.64 -4.24
N CYS A 9 -9.12 13.26 -5.00
CA CYS A 9 -8.48 14.52 -4.63
C CYS A 9 -9.36 15.72 -4.99
N ARG A 10 -9.53 16.68 -4.08
CA ARG A 10 -10.23 17.95 -4.37
C ARG A 10 -9.31 19.01 -4.96
N ARG A 11 -8.00 18.88 -4.76
CA ARG A 11 -6.96 19.69 -5.40
C ARG A 11 -6.19 18.85 -6.42
N ASP A 12 -5.74 19.48 -7.50
CA ASP A 12 -5.06 18.79 -8.59
C ASP A 12 -3.67 18.26 -8.15
N PRO A 13 -3.44 16.94 -8.19
CA PRO A 13 -2.17 16.33 -7.84
C PRO A 13 -1.20 16.20 -9.05
N ALA A 14 -1.60 16.59 -10.27
CA ALA A 14 -0.83 16.36 -11.49
C ALA A 14 0.58 16.99 -11.44
N GLY A 15 0.73 18.14 -10.79
CA GLY A 15 2.03 18.80 -10.61
C GLY A 15 3.07 17.99 -9.82
N LEU A 16 2.63 16.95 -9.10
CA LEU A 16 3.49 16.03 -8.33
C LEU A 16 3.43 14.58 -8.83
N ALA A 17 2.91 14.33 -10.04
CA ALA A 17 2.80 12.98 -10.59
C ALA A 17 4.13 12.20 -10.63
N SER A 18 5.25 12.88 -10.84
CA SER A 18 6.59 12.27 -10.81
C SER A 18 6.96 11.66 -9.45
N LEU A 19 6.52 12.27 -8.35
CA LEU A 19 6.69 11.74 -6.99
C LEU A 19 5.96 10.42 -6.83
N PHE A 20 4.71 10.34 -7.31
CA PHE A 20 3.88 9.15 -7.20
C PHE A 20 4.39 7.99 -8.05
N ASN A 21 4.96 8.29 -9.22
CA ASN A 21 5.58 7.28 -10.09
C ASN A 21 6.77 6.57 -9.42
N ALA A 22 7.36 7.17 -8.38
CA ALA A 22 8.44 6.56 -7.60
C ALA A 22 7.93 5.65 -6.47
N CYS A 23 6.61 5.49 -6.28
CA CYS A 23 6.05 4.65 -5.22
C CYS A 23 6.52 3.19 -5.37
N ARG A 24 7.10 2.63 -4.31
CA ARG A 24 7.72 1.30 -4.32
C ARG A 24 6.74 0.16 -4.07
N VAL A 25 5.63 0.45 -3.39
CA VAL A 25 4.70 -0.57 -2.87
C VAL A 25 3.44 -0.73 -3.73
N ALA A 26 3.21 0.20 -4.65
CA ALA A 26 2.04 0.22 -5.51
C ALA A 26 2.39 0.81 -6.86
N ARG A 27 1.71 0.34 -7.91
CA ARG A 27 1.65 1.09 -9.16
C ARG A 27 0.66 2.23 -8.95
N VAL A 28 1.09 3.47 -9.20
CA VAL A 28 0.24 4.65 -9.03
C VAL A 28 -0.18 5.20 -10.39
N ALA A 29 -1.46 5.57 -10.51
CA ALA A 29 -1.99 6.27 -11.67
C ALA A 29 -2.79 7.49 -11.22
N VAL A 30 -2.56 8.63 -11.88
CA VAL A 30 -3.40 9.81 -11.76
C VAL A 30 -4.35 9.83 -12.95
N THR A 31 -5.65 9.88 -12.67
CA THR A 31 -6.71 9.81 -13.68
C THR A 31 -7.63 11.01 -13.57
N ALA A 32 -8.36 11.28 -14.64
CA ALA A 32 -9.33 12.36 -14.70
C ALA A 32 -10.39 12.23 -13.59
N PRO A 33 -11.02 13.35 -13.19
CA PRO A 33 -12.19 13.32 -12.31
C PRO A 33 -13.22 12.30 -12.77
N GLN A 34 -13.80 11.58 -11.81
CA GLN A 34 -14.96 10.74 -12.06
C GLN A 34 -15.81 10.68 -10.79
N THR A 35 -17.09 10.37 -10.93
CA THR A 35 -17.96 10.18 -9.78
C THR A 35 -17.60 8.87 -9.07
N ILE A 36 -17.28 8.94 -7.78
CA ILE A 36 -17.03 7.77 -6.94
C ILE A 36 -18.19 7.56 -5.98
N ARG A 37 -18.68 6.32 -5.93
CA ARG A 37 -19.70 5.88 -4.99
C ARG A 37 -19.03 5.01 -3.93
N ALA A 38 -19.10 5.42 -2.67
CA ALA A 38 -18.46 4.70 -1.58
C ALA A 38 -19.32 4.69 -0.32
N TRP A 39 -19.36 3.56 0.40
CA TRP A 39 -20.00 3.46 1.69
C TRP A 39 -19.18 4.19 2.76
N SER A 40 -19.79 5.04 3.58
CA SER A 40 -19.14 5.64 4.74
C SER A 40 -19.67 4.97 6.01
N PRO A 41 -18.82 4.26 6.78
CA PRO A 41 -19.20 3.68 8.06
C PRO A 41 -19.70 4.72 9.07
N ARG A 42 -19.06 5.91 9.11
CA ARG A 42 -19.44 7.00 10.02
C ARG A 42 -20.77 7.64 9.68
N ALA A 43 -21.02 7.92 8.40
CA ALA A 43 -22.29 8.46 7.96
C ALA A 43 -23.40 7.39 7.93
N ARG A 44 -23.02 6.09 7.98
CA ARG A 44 -23.90 4.94 7.71
C ARG A 44 -24.72 5.12 6.44
N ALA A 45 -24.06 5.63 5.40
CA ALA A 45 -24.68 5.97 4.13
C ALA A 45 -23.69 5.82 2.99
N THR A 46 -24.22 5.61 1.79
CA THR A 46 -23.40 5.71 0.58
C THR A 46 -23.16 7.19 0.25
N LEU A 47 -21.90 7.59 0.30
CA LEU A 47 -21.44 8.89 -0.17
C LEU A 47 -21.22 8.86 -1.68
N LEU A 48 -21.54 9.99 -2.31
CA LEU A 48 -21.29 10.24 -3.72
C LEU A 48 -20.28 11.38 -3.82
N LEU A 49 -19.02 11.04 -4.12
CA LEU A 49 -17.99 12.01 -4.45
C LEU A 49 -18.20 12.37 -5.91
N ARG A 50 -18.89 13.48 -6.15
CA ARG A 50 -19.30 13.87 -7.51
C ARG A 50 -18.08 14.34 -8.30
N GLU A 51 -18.07 14.05 -9.59
CA GLU A 51 -17.02 14.46 -10.51
C GLU A 51 -16.68 15.95 -10.41
N ARG A 52 -17.68 16.83 -10.30
CA ARG A 52 -17.50 18.28 -10.15
C ARG A 52 -16.78 18.72 -8.87
N ASP A 53 -16.77 17.86 -7.85
CA ASP A 53 -16.17 18.10 -6.54
C ASP A 53 -14.80 17.40 -6.43
N VAL A 54 -14.33 16.76 -7.51
CA VAL A 54 -13.07 16.00 -7.59
C VAL A 54 -12.19 16.61 -8.69
N ALA A 55 -10.95 16.95 -8.38
CA ALA A 55 -9.98 17.47 -9.33
C ALA A 55 -9.21 16.36 -10.07
N ALA A 56 -8.99 15.22 -9.42
CA ALA A 56 -8.40 14.02 -10.00
C ALA A 56 -8.59 12.82 -9.09
N ILE A 57 -8.34 11.62 -9.62
CA ILE A 57 -8.32 10.39 -8.84
C ILE A 57 -6.93 9.78 -8.91
N VAL A 58 -6.30 9.60 -7.75
CA VAL A 58 -5.05 8.86 -7.61
C VAL A 58 -5.38 7.43 -7.22
N THR A 59 -5.00 6.47 -8.05
CA THR A 59 -5.21 5.03 -7.78
C THR A 59 -3.89 4.36 -7.48
N LEU A 60 -3.81 3.70 -6.31
CA LEU A 60 -2.68 2.89 -5.89
C LEU A 60 -3.07 1.41 -6.00
N ALA A 61 -2.45 0.69 -6.93
CA ALA A 61 -2.64 -0.75 -7.10
C ALA A 61 -1.50 -1.51 -6.40
N ALA A 62 -1.78 -2.07 -5.22
CA ALA A 62 -0.81 -2.72 -4.34
C ALA A 62 -0.96 -4.24 -4.32
N ARG A 63 0.16 -4.99 -4.28
CA ARG A 63 0.16 -6.46 -4.22
C ARG A 63 0.90 -6.95 -2.99
N GLY A 64 0.14 -7.38 -1.97
CA GLY A 64 0.70 -7.90 -0.72
C GLY A 64 1.33 -6.83 0.19
N THR A 65 1.06 -5.56 -0.08
CA THR A 65 1.62 -4.37 0.57
C THR A 65 0.53 -3.32 0.84
N SER A 66 -0.73 -3.75 0.98
CA SER A 66 -1.89 -2.86 1.14
C SER A 66 -1.72 -1.88 2.29
N ASP A 67 -1.23 -2.36 3.44
CA ASP A 67 -1.07 -1.53 4.64
C ASP A 67 -0.09 -0.38 4.39
N LEU A 68 1.04 -0.66 3.74
CA LEU A 68 2.02 0.37 3.36
C LEU A 68 1.44 1.32 2.31
N ALA A 69 0.67 0.81 1.34
CA ALA A 69 0.01 1.64 0.33
C ALA A 69 -1.04 2.57 0.94
N CYS A 70 -1.74 2.16 2.01
CA CYS A 70 -2.65 3.03 2.77
C CYS A 70 -1.91 4.23 3.36
N GLU A 71 -0.68 4.07 3.84
CA GLU A 71 0.12 5.19 4.38
C GLU A 71 0.44 6.24 3.30
N TYR A 72 0.74 5.82 2.07
CA TYR A 72 0.92 6.75 0.94
C TYR A 72 -0.40 7.42 0.56
N ALA A 73 -1.50 6.66 0.53
CA ALA A 73 -2.82 7.20 0.23
C ALA A 73 -3.24 8.26 1.26
N GLU A 74 -2.90 8.07 2.53
CA GLU A 74 -3.12 9.05 3.59
C GLU A 74 -2.36 10.36 3.34
N LEU A 75 -1.07 10.30 2.96
CA LEU A 75 -0.30 11.50 2.64
C LEU A 75 -0.91 12.27 1.47
N ILE A 76 -1.29 11.55 0.40
CA ILE A 76 -1.95 12.14 -0.77
C ILE A 76 -3.26 12.83 -0.35
N ALA A 77 -4.10 12.14 0.42
CA ALA A 77 -5.36 12.67 0.88
C ALA A 77 -5.17 13.94 1.74
N ARG A 78 -4.21 13.93 2.67
CA ARG A 78 -3.90 15.11 3.50
C ARG A 78 -3.37 16.29 2.68
N THR A 79 -2.61 16.03 1.61
CA THR A 79 -2.07 17.09 0.75
C THR A 79 -3.09 17.61 -0.24
N PHE A 80 -4.01 16.81 -0.74
CA PHE A 80 -4.92 17.23 -1.82
C PHE A 80 -6.38 17.34 -1.39
N ASP A 81 -6.63 17.44 -0.08
CA ASP A 81 -7.98 17.44 0.51
C ASP A 81 -8.80 16.26 -0.06
N GLY A 82 -8.17 15.09 -0.04
CA GLY A 82 -8.65 13.89 -0.68
C GLY A 82 -9.43 12.98 0.25
N VAL A 83 -10.32 12.18 -0.33
CA VAL A 83 -11.04 11.11 0.36
C VAL A 83 -10.49 9.77 -0.11
N VAL A 84 -10.06 8.92 0.84
CA VAL A 84 -9.55 7.58 0.55
C VAL A 84 -10.70 6.59 0.50
N VAL A 85 -10.72 5.77 -0.55
CA VAL A 85 -11.70 4.72 -0.78
C VAL A 85 -10.98 3.41 -1.06
N ILE A 86 -11.31 2.36 -0.32
CA ILE A 86 -10.78 1.00 -0.50
C ILE A 86 -11.98 0.06 -0.62
N ASP A 87 -12.01 -0.75 -1.69
CA ASP A 87 -13.07 -1.73 -1.94
C ASP A 87 -14.51 -1.15 -1.83
N GLY A 88 -14.66 0.11 -2.25
CA GLY A 88 -15.95 0.83 -2.21
C GLY A 88 -16.35 1.37 -0.84
N GLU A 89 -15.45 1.34 0.15
CA GLU A 89 -15.65 1.91 1.48
C GLU A 89 -14.73 3.12 1.69
N VAL A 90 -15.28 4.20 2.26
CA VAL A 90 -14.52 5.38 2.67
C VAL A 90 -13.72 5.05 3.92
N ILE A 91 -12.41 5.27 3.84
CA ILE A 91 -11.51 5.08 4.96
C ILE A 91 -11.35 6.40 5.70
N GLU A 92 -11.60 6.37 7.00
CA GLU A 92 -11.31 7.49 7.88
C GLU A 92 -9.82 7.53 8.16
N LEU A 93 -9.16 8.56 7.63
CA LEU A 93 -7.76 8.81 7.94
C LEU A 93 -7.66 9.47 9.31
N ALA A 94 -6.59 9.15 10.04
CA ALA A 94 -6.26 9.89 11.25
C ALA A 94 -6.13 11.37 10.88
N ALA A 95 -7.02 12.20 11.44
CA ALA A 95 -7.09 13.61 11.11
C ALA A 95 -5.81 14.31 11.58
N ASN A 96 -4.83 14.38 10.69
CA ASN A 96 -3.65 15.20 10.87
C ASN A 96 -3.71 16.35 9.88
N SER A 97 -3.26 17.51 10.35
CA SER A 97 -3.17 18.79 9.66
C SER A 97 -2.83 18.63 8.18
N ALA A 98 -3.52 19.41 7.34
CA ALA A 98 -3.27 19.48 5.92
C ALA A 98 -1.77 19.69 5.66
N LEU A 99 -1.22 18.94 4.69
CA LEU A 99 0.16 19.07 4.29
C LEU A 99 0.27 20.02 3.10
N SER A 100 1.26 20.90 3.11
CA SER A 100 1.68 21.62 1.91
C SER A 100 2.35 20.65 0.91
N PRO A 101 2.41 21.02 -0.39
CA PRO A 101 3.14 20.23 -1.39
C PRO A 101 4.62 20.00 -1.04
N THR A 102 5.27 20.98 -0.41
CA THR A 102 6.67 20.85 0.02
C THR A 102 6.83 19.86 1.16
N GLU A 103 5.94 19.91 2.16
CA GLU A 103 5.91 18.93 3.26
C GLU A 103 5.62 17.53 2.74
N LEU A 104 4.72 17.40 1.75
CA LEU A 104 4.44 16.11 1.10
C LEU A 104 5.73 15.47 0.57
N VAL A 105 6.58 16.20 -0.16
CA VAL A 105 7.82 15.63 -0.73
C VAL A 105 8.74 15.11 0.38
N ALA A 106 8.91 15.88 1.46
CA ALA A 106 9.74 15.49 2.59
C ALA A 106 9.18 14.26 3.32
N THR A 107 7.88 14.27 3.66
CA THR A 107 7.22 13.15 4.34
C THR A 107 7.15 11.91 3.46
N TRP A 108 6.92 12.07 2.16
CA TRP A 108 6.95 10.98 1.18
C TRP A 108 8.33 10.32 1.15
N THR A 109 9.40 11.12 1.11
CA THR A 109 10.77 10.59 1.10
C THR A 109 11.10 9.79 2.37
N GLN A 110 10.67 10.29 3.53
CA GLN A 110 10.83 9.58 4.81
C GLN A 110 10.02 8.28 4.83
N LEU A 111 8.78 8.30 4.34
CA LEU A 111 7.95 7.12 4.20
C LEU A 111 8.62 6.08 3.29
N ASP A 112 9.14 6.51 2.14
CA ASP A 112 9.83 5.66 1.16
C ASP A 112 11.05 4.96 1.77
N GLN A 113 11.84 5.67 2.58
CA GLN A 113 12.98 5.10 3.29
C GLN A 113 12.56 4.03 4.30
N ARG A 114 11.55 4.34 5.14
CA ARG A 114 11.02 3.38 6.12
C ARG A 114 10.44 2.15 5.43
N VAL A 115 9.64 2.34 4.38
CA VAL A 115 9.06 1.27 3.57
C VAL A 115 10.15 0.41 2.95
N GLY A 116 11.22 1.03 2.43
CA GLY A 116 12.40 0.30 1.94
C GLY A 116 13.02 -0.62 2.99
N ALA A 117 13.16 -0.14 4.23
CA ALA A 117 13.67 -0.96 5.33
C ALA A 117 12.72 -2.13 5.68
N VAL A 118 11.40 -1.90 5.74
CA VAL A 118 10.40 -2.94 6.00
C VAL A 118 10.45 -4.03 4.91
N LEU A 119 10.52 -3.64 3.65
CA LEU A 119 10.57 -4.59 2.53
C LEU A 119 11.88 -5.40 2.53
N ALA A 120 13.01 -4.76 2.86
CA ALA A 120 14.29 -5.44 2.99
C ALA A 120 14.25 -6.49 4.12
N GLU A 121 13.63 -6.15 5.26
CA GLU A 121 13.46 -7.08 6.38
C GLU A 121 12.59 -8.27 6.00
N GLN A 122 11.43 -8.03 5.38
CA GLN A 122 10.55 -9.10 4.91
C GLN A 122 11.24 -10.02 3.88
N ALA A 123 12.09 -9.45 3.01
CA ALA A 123 12.87 -10.24 2.06
C ALA A 123 13.89 -11.14 2.79
N ARG A 124 14.58 -10.59 3.79
CA ARG A 124 15.54 -11.33 4.62
C ARG A 124 14.87 -12.47 5.39
N ASP A 125 13.71 -12.20 6.00
CA ASP A 125 12.94 -13.23 6.72
C ASP A 125 12.48 -14.36 5.82
N ARG A 126 11.99 -14.05 4.61
CA ARG A 126 11.62 -15.08 3.63
C ARG A 126 12.82 -15.92 3.23
N GLN A 127 13.99 -15.32 3.05
CA GLN A 127 15.21 -16.06 2.74
C GLN A 127 15.62 -16.97 3.89
N ASN A 128 15.62 -16.48 5.12
CA ASN A 128 15.96 -17.26 6.31
C ASN A 128 15.02 -18.46 6.49
N LYS A 129 13.72 -18.26 6.31
CA LYS A 129 12.72 -19.35 6.36
C LYS A 129 12.96 -20.42 5.30
N ARG A 130 13.33 -20.02 4.07
CA ARG A 130 13.67 -20.97 2.98
C ARG A 130 14.91 -21.79 3.31
N VAL A 131 15.96 -21.15 3.84
CA VAL A 131 17.19 -21.83 4.25
C VAL A 131 16.91 -22.81 5.39
N ALA A 132 16.18 -22.39 6.43
CA ALA A 132 15.81 -23.25 7.54
C ALA A 132 14.97 -24.45 7.09
N TRP A 133 14.00 -24.25 6.20
CA TRP A 133 13.21 -25.33 5.62
C TRP A 133 14.08 -26.33 4.85
N ALA A 134 15.01 -25.85 4.03
CA ALA A 134 15.90 -26.71 3.24
C ALA A 134 16.82 -27.56 4.14
N LEU A 135 17.39 -26.95 5.18
CA LEU A 135 18.22 -27.66 6.17
C LEU A 135 17.43 -28.74 6.92
N ALA A 136 16.19 -28.43 7.33
CA ALA A 136 15.33 -29.39 8.01
C ALA A 136 14.99 -30.60 7.13
N HIS A 137 14.77 -30.40 5.82
CA HIS A 137 14.44 -31.50 4.90
C HIS A 137 15.66 -32.35 4.51
N GLN A 138 16.86 -31.75 4.44
CA GLN A 138 18.11 -32.51 4.28
C GLN A 138 18.37 -33.39 5.50
N SER A 139 18.24 -32.85 6.71
CA SER A 139 18.44 -33.61 7.94
C SER A 139 17.43 -34.77 8.07
N ALA A 140 16.17 -34.56 7.70
CA ALA A 140 15.15 -35.62 7.69
C ALA A 140 15.44 -36.74 6.67
N ALA A 141 15.98 -36.40 5.49
CA ALA A 141 16.38 -37.37 4.49
C ALA A 141 17.57 -38.23 4.98
N GLU A 142 18.56 -37.61 5.62
CA GLU A 142 19.74 -38.30 6.17
C GLU A 142 19.36 -39.28 7.30
N HIS A 143 18.46 -38.88 8.21
CA HIS A 143 18.01 -39.75 9.31
C HIS A 143 17.11 -40.91 8.84
N SER A 144 16.42 -40.78 7.71
CA SER A 144 15.65 -41.87 7.09
C SER A 144 16.57 -42.94 6.53
N THR A 145 17.67 -42.55 5.88
CA THR A 145 18.64 -43.49 5.30
C THR A 145 19.44 -44.28 6.34
N GLU A 146 19.58 -43.76 7.55
CA GLU A 146 20.35 -44.39 8.63
C GLU A 146 19.54 -45.42 9.43
N ARG A 147 18.21 -45.24 9.54
CA ARG A 147 17.30 -46.26 10.12
C ARG A 147 17.14 -47.50 9.24
N ASP A 148 17.10 -47.34 7.92
CA ASP A 148 17.02 -48.50 7.00
C ASP A 148 18.32 -49.31 6.96
N ARG A 149 19.47 -48.69 7.24
CA ARG A 149 20.77 -49.39 7.32
C ARG A 149 21.01 -50.13 8.64
N SER A 150 20.31 -49.75 9.71
CA SER A 150 20.45 -50.38 11.03
C SER A 150 19.49 -51.56 11.26
N SER A 151 18.67 -51.91 10.26
CA SER A 151 17.67 -52.98 10.33
C SER A 151 18.06 -54.25 9.54
N VAL A 152 19.34 -54.38 9.16
CA VAL A 152 19.91 -55.55 8.45
C VAL A 152 20.80 -56.35 9.40
#